data_AF-A0A0C1J6B3-F1
#
_entry.id   AF-A0A0C1J6B3-F1
#
_cell.length_a   1.000
_cell.length_b   1.000
_cell.length_c   1.000
_cell.angle_alpha   90.00
_cell.angle_beta   90.00
_cell.angle_gamma   90.00
#
_symmetry.space_group_name_H-M   'P 1'
#
loop_
_entity.id
_entity.type
_entity.pdbx_description
1 polymer ?
#
loop_
_entity_poly.entity_id
_entity_poly.type
_entity_poly.pdbx_seq_one_letter_code
_entity_poly.pdbx_strand_id
1 'polypeptide(L)'
;MSVSRISCDMCNLHIEGPQHMPPLVRLAREDMALAEAFVLSGGNLKDLAQTLGITYPTLRKRLDAMIENLRAEIALDKQKVSQVLADIESGKIDPERGIHLLREINHDN
;
A
#
# COMPACT_ATOMS: atom_id res chain seq x y z
N MET A 1 2.98 13.21 -14.64
CA MET A 1 1.61 12.93 -15.16
C MET A 1 0.93 12.00 -14.17
N SER A 2 -0.11 12.44 -13.49
CA SER A 2 -0.93 11.58 -12.62
C SER A 2 -2.38 11.68 -13.05
N VAL A 3 -2.85 10.66 -13.76
CA VAL A 3 -4.28 10.41 -14.01
C VAL A 3 -4.54 9.01 -13.44
N SER A 4 -4.94 8.96 -12.17
CA SER A 4 -5.48 7.75 -11.58
C SER A 4 -6.98 7.73 -11.86
N ARG A 5 -7.39 6.88 -12.80
CA ARG A 5 -8.80 6.51 -13.01
C ARG A 5 -9.00 5.12 -12.42
N ILE A 6 -9.82 5.02 -11.38
CA ILE A 6 -10.34 3.73 -10.91
C ILE A 6 -11.67 3.51 -11.62
N SER A 7 -11.85 2.35 -12.24
CA SER A 7 -13.09 1.99 -12.93
C SER A 7 -13.64 0.71 -12.32
N CYS A 8 -14.93 0.72 -11.98
CA CYS A 8 -15.65 -0.47 -11.54
C CYS A 8 -16.43 -1.07 -12.72
N ASP A 9 -16.06 -2.28 -13.13
CA ASP A 9 -16.69 -2.98 -14.27
C ASP A 9 -18.14 -3.41 -13.99
N MET A 10 -18.57 -3.40 -12.73
CA MET A 10 -19.89 -3.89 -12.30
C MET A 10 -20.96 -2.81 -12.26
N CYS A 11 -20.58 -1.56 -11.98
CA CYS A 11 -21.54 -0.46 -11.79
C CYS A 11 -21.19 0.82 -12.54
N ASN A 12 -20.18 0.78 -13.40
CA ASN A 12 -19.72 1.90 -14.23
C ASN A 12 -19.31 3.15 -13.40
N LEU A 13 -18.90 2.93 -12.14
CA LEU A 13 -18.34 3.97 -11.29
C LEU A 13 -16.91 4.28 -11.76
N HIS A 14 -16.66 5.55 -12.07
CA HIS A 14 -15.34 6.07 -12.39
C HIS A 14 -14.94 7.11 -11.36
N ILE A 15 -13.79 6.90 -10.72
CA ILE A 15 -13.19 7.86 -9.78
C ILE A 15 -11.97 8.44 -10.47
N GLU A 16 -11.95 9.77 -10.62
CA GLU A 16 -10.86 10.52 -11.24
C GLU A 16 -10.23 11.48 -10.23
N GLY A 17 -8.90 11.59 -10.27
CA GLY A 17 -8.12 12.49 -9.43
C GLY A 17 -6.91 11.78 -8.82
N PRO A 18 -5.93 12.51 -8.25
CA PRO A 18 -4.83 11.91 -7.52
C PRO A 18 -5.38 11.12 -6.33
N GLN A 19 -5.12 9.81 -6.30
CA GLN A 19 -5.55 8.92 -5.22
C GLN A 19 -4.32 8.38 -4.51
N HIS A 20 -4.26 8.59 -3.18
CA HIS A 20 -3.28 7.91 -2.36
C HIS A 20 -3.84 6.55 -1.93
N MET A 21 -3.38 5.49 -2.58
CA MET A 21 -3.75 4.12 -2.21
C MET A 21 -2.99 3.68 -0.97
N PRO A 22 -3.61 2.96 -0.01
CA PRO A 22 -2.87 2.37 1.10
C PRO A 22 -1.74 1.44 0.63
N PRO A 23 -0.63 1.30 1.37
CA PRO A 23 0.51 0.46 0.98
C PRO A 23 0.14 -0.98 0.59
N LEU A 24 -0.80 -1.60 1.32
CA LEU A 24 -1.26 -2.96 1.04
C LEU A 24 -1.89 -3.10 -0.35
N VAL A 25 -2.63 -2.09 -0.81
CA VAL A 25 -3.32 -2.10 -2.12
C VAL A 25 -2.33 -1.93 -3.27
N ARG A 26 -1.14 -1.40 -3.00
CA ARG A 26 -0.07 -1.19 -3.99
C ARG A 26 0.82 -2.42 -4.19
N LEU A 27 0.66 -3.45 -3.35
CA LEU A 27 1.35 -4.73 -3.53
C LEU A 27 0.90 -5.45 -4.80
N ALA A 28 1.75 -6.35 -5.29
CA ALA A 28 1.35 -7.25 -6.36
C ALA A 28 0.15 -8.12 -5.92
N ARG A 29 -0.68 -8.55 -6.87
CA ARG A 29 -1.89 -9.34 -6.58
C ARG A 29 -1.61 -10.61 -5.78
N GLU A 30 -0.49 -11.26 -6.05
CA GLU A 30 -0.04 -12.47 -5.34
C GLU A 30 0.32 -12.18 -3.88
N ASP A 31 0.99 -11.06 -3.64
CA ASP A 31 1.35 -10.59 -2.29
C ASP A 31 0.11 -10.18 -1.49
N MET A 32 -0.86 -9.52 -2.12
CA MET A 32 -2.15 -9.20 -1.49
C MET A 32 -2.92 -10.47 -1.10
N ALA A 33 -2.98 -11.48 -1.99
CA ALA A 33 -3.64 -12.75 -1.70
C ALA A 33 -2.93 -13.52 -0.56
N LEU A 34 -1.59 -13.45 -0.51
CA LEU A 34 -0.83 -14.04 0.59
C LEU A 34 -1.09 -13.32 1.92
N ALA A 35 -1.18 -11.99 1.90
CA ALA A 35 -1.52 -11.19 3.08
C ALA A 35 -2.93 -11.54 3.60
N GLU A 36 -3.92 -11.64 2.71
CA GLU A 36 -5.28 -12.05 3.04
C GLU A 36 -5.31 -13.45 3.68
N ALA A 37 -4.67 -14.43 3.04
CA ALA A 37 -4.60 -15.79 3.57
C ALA A 37 -3.88 -15.87 4.93
N PHE A 38 -2.84 -15.05 5.14
CA PHE A 38 -2.14 -14.94 6.41
C PHE A 38 -3.02 -14.34 7.52
N VAL A 39 -3.82 -13.31 7.21
CA VAL A 39 -4.77 -12.74 8.19
C VAL A 39 -5.85 -13.77 8.53
N LEU A 40 -6.41 -14.47 7.54
CA LEU A 40 -7.44 -15.50 7.75
C LEU A 40 -6.92 -16.71 8.54
N SER A 41 -5.62 -17.03 8.45
CA SER A 41 -5.00 -18.08 9.27
C SER A 41 -4.65 -17.63 10.70
N GLY A 42 -5.00 -16.40 11.08
CA GLY A 42 -4.60 -15.81 12.37
C GLY A 42 -3.08 -15.68 12.52
N GLY A 43 -2.36 -15.62 11.40
CA GLY A 43 -0.91 -15.63 11.36
C GLY A 43 -0.27 -17.01 11.58
N ASN A 44 -1.05 -18.10 11.66
CA ASN A 44 -0.49 -19.44 11.79
C ASN A 44 0.16 -19.89 10.48
N LEU A 45 1.49 -19.88 10.47
CA LEU A 45 2.31 -20.26 9.32
C LEU A 45 2.18 -21.74 8.96
N LYS A 46 1.93 -22.62 9.92
CA LYS A 46 1.77 -24.05 9.67
C LYS A 46 0.47 -24.32 8.93
N ASP A 47 -0.62 -23.75 9.41
CA ASP A 47 -1.95 -23.89 8.80
C ASP A 47 -1.97 -23.24 7.41
N LEU A 48 -1.31 -22.08 7.27
CA LEU A 48 -1.16 -21.40 5.98
C LEU A 48 -0.35 -22.24 4.98
N ALA A 49 0.77 -22.84 5.41
CA ALA A 49 1.59 -23.69 4.55
C ALA A 49 0.82 -24.92 4.06
N GLN A 50 0.04 -25.53 4.95
CA GLN A 50 -0.84 -26.65 4.62
C GLN A 50 -1.95 -26.23 3.64
N THR A 51 -2.60 -25.10 3.89
CA THR A 51 -3.67 -24.56 3.03
C THR A 51 -3.17 -24.24 1.62
N LEU A 52 -1.95 -23.71 1.52
CA LEU A 52 -1.32 -23.37 0.24
C LEU A 52 -0.60 -24.56 -0.42
N GLY A 53 -0.54 -25.72 0.23
CA GLY A 53 0.12 -26.91 -0.32
C GLY A 53 1.64 -26.77 -0.52
N ILE A 54 2.29 -25.92 0.28
CA ILE A 54 3.74 -25.64 0.17
C ILE A 54 4.48 -25.97 1.46
N THR A 55 5.80 -26.15 1.35
CA THR A 55 6.62 -26.36 2.54
C THR A 55 6.73 -25.08 3.37
N TYR A 56 6.93 -25.23 4.67
CA TYR A 56 7.16 -24.10 5.58
C TYR A 56 8.33 -23.20 5.13
N PRO A 57 9.51 -23.72 4.71
CA PRO A 57 10.57 -22.88 4.15
C PRO A 57 10.15 -22.08 2.92
N THR A 58 9.34 -22.66 2.02
CA THR A 58 8.82 -21.96 0.84
C THR A 58 7.88 -20.83 1.24
N LEU A 59 6.96 -21.09 2.18
CA LEU A 59 6.05 -20.07 2.71
C LEU A 59 6.83 -18.92 3.35
N ARG A 60 7.83 -19.23 4.18
CA ARG A 60 8.62 -18.24 4.89
C ARG A 60 9.31 -17.27 3.92
N LYS A 61 9.96 -17.81 2.88
CA LYS A 61 10.59 -17.00 1.82
C LYS A 61 9.60 -16.08 1.11
N ARG A 62 8.40 -16.58 0.79
CA ARG A 62 7.34 -15.76 0.16
C ARG A 62 6.86 -14.64 1.09
N LEU A 63 6.62 -14.95 2.37
CA LEU A 63 6.24 -13.95 3.36
C LEU A 63 7.32 -12.90 3.58
N ASP A 64 8.59 -13.28 3.62
CA ASP A 64 9.69 -12.32 3.73
C ASP A 64 9.73 -11.37 2.54
N ALA A 65 9.61 -11.89 1.32
CA ALA A 65 9.54 -11.07 0.12
C ALA A 65 8.35 -10.09 0.15
N MET A 66 7.15 -10.57 0.52
CA MET A 66 5.94 -9.75 0.67
C MET A 66 6.14 -8.65 1.72
N ILE A 67 6.77 -8.96 2.86
CA ILE A 67 7.07 -7.99 3.92
C ILE A 67 8.03 -6.92 3.43
N GLU A 68 9.08 -7.29 2.69
CA GLU A 68 10.03 -6.32 2.12
C GLU A 68 9.35 -5.42 1.08
N ASN A 69 8.49 -5.97 0.23
CA ASN A 69 7.69 -5.18 -0.71
C ASN A 69 6.79 -4.18 0.04
N LEU A 70 6.11 -4.62 1.10
CA LEU A 70 5.27 -3.75 1.91
C LEU A 70 6.08 -2.66 2.62
N ARG A 71 7.27 -2.99 3.12
CA ARG A 71 8.19 -2.00 3.72
C ARG A 71 8.64 -0.96 2.71
N ALA A 72 8.93 -1.37 1.47
CA ALA A 72 9.28 -0.45 0.39
C ALA A 72 8.12 0.51 0.09
N GLU A 73 6.89 0.00 0.01
CA GLU A 73 5.70 0.84 -0.17
C GLU A 73 5.52 1.86 0.96
N ILE A 74 5.70 1.45 2.22
CA ILE A 74 5.64 2.36 3.39
C ILE A 74 6.77 3.40 3.32
N ALA A 75 7.97 3.01 2.86
CA ALA A 75 9.09 3.93 2.72
C ALA A 75 8.84 5.00 1.65
N LEU A 76 8.17 4.65 0.54
CA LEU A 76 7.76 5.62 -0.48
C LEU A 76 6.82 6.69 0.10
N ASP A 77 5.92 6.31 1.00
CA ASP A 77 5.02 7.27 1.64
C ASP A 77 5.75 8.21 2.58
N LYS A 78 6.71 7.71 3.36
CA LYS A 78 7.61 8.55 4.16
C LYS A 78 8.42 9.52 3.30
N GLN A 79 8.91 9.05 2.14
CA GLN A 79 9.63 9.90 1.20
C GLN A 79 8.73 11.01 0.65
N LYS A 80 7.48 10.70 0.27
CA LYS A 80 6.51 11.71 -0.17
C LYS A 80 6.23 12.73 0.93
N VAL A 81 6.05 12.31 2.18
CA VAL A 81 5.88 13.21 3.33
C VAL A 81 7.08 14.15 3.44
N SER A 82 8.30 13.62 3.41
CA SER A 82 9.51 14.44 3.47
C SER A 82 9.60 15.44 2.30
N GLN A 83 9.17 15.03 1.10
CA GLN A 83 9.15 15.91 -0.07
C GLN A 83 8.12 17.04 0.08
N VAL A 84 6.92 16.72 0.56
CA VAL A 84 5.86 17.71 0.82
C VAL A 84 6.33 18.75 1.83
N LEU A 85 6.98 18.33 2.92
CA LEU A 85 7.55 19.24 3.91
C LEU A 85 8.62 20.17 3.29
N ALA A 86 9.54 19.63 2.49
CA ALA A 86 10.56 20.43 1.81
C ALA A 86 9.95 21.41 0.78
N ASP A 87 8.86 21.02 0.11
CA ASP A 87 8.15 21.90 -0.83
C ASP A 87 7.41 23.05 -0.10
N ILE A 88 6.94 22.83 1.14
CA ILE A 88 6.40 23.89 2.00
C ILE A 88 7.53 24.85 2.42
N GLU A 89 8.65 24.33 2.92
CA GLU A 89 9.78 25.14 3.40
C GLU A 89 10.39 26.00 2.29
N SER A 90 10.46 25.46 1.06
CA SER A 90 10.97 26.18 -0.10
C SER A 90 9.96 27.13 -0.76
N GLY A 91 8.71 27.17 -0.27
CA GLY A 91 7.64 28.00 -0.81
C GLY A 91 7.10 27.53 -2.18
N LYS A 92 7.41 26.30 -2.59
CA LYS A 92 6.87 25.68 -3.82
C LYS A 92 5.37 25.41 -3.72
N ILE A 93 4.90 25.07 -2.52
CA ILE A 93 3.49 24.89 -2.20
C ILE A 93 3.15 25.69 -0.95
N ASP A 94 1.90 26.14 -0.86
CA ASP A 94 1.40 26.82 0.32
C ASP A 94 1.18 25.82 1.48
N PRO A 95 1.27 26.28 2.74
CA PRO A 95 1.08 25.43 3.91
C PRO A 95 -0.30 24.75 3.98
N GLU A 96 -1.38 25.39 3.54
CA GLU A 96 -2.73 24.81 3.60
C GLU A 96 -2.83 23.59 2.68
N ARG A 97 -2.34 23.73 1.45
CA ARG A 97 -2.27 22.63 0.49
C ARG A 97 -1.31 21.52 0.95
N GLY A 98 -0.19 21.89 1.57
CA GLY A 98 0.74 20.93 2.17
C GLY A 98 0.06 20.07 3.25
N ILE A 99 -0.70 20.68 4.15
CA ILE A 99 -1.45 19.96 5.20
C ILE A 99 -2.46 18.99 4.59
N HIS A 100 -3.17 19.40 3.52
CA HIS A 100 -4.12 18.51 2.83
C HIS A 100 -3.43 17.24 2.30
N LEU A 101 -2.30 17.40 1.62
CA LEU A 101 -1.52 16.27 1.08
C LEU A 101 -1.00 15.34 2.18
N LEU A 102 -0.56 15.89 3.31
CA LEU A 102 -0.07 15.09 4.44
C LEU A 102 -1.18 14.24 5.07
N ARG A 103 -2.41 14.77 5.20
CA ARG A 103 -3.56 14.00 5.69
C ARG A 103 -3.91 12.84 4.76
N GLU A 104 -3.90 13.07 3.45
CA GLU A 104 -4.15 12.02 2.46
C GLU A 104 -3.12 10.88 2.57
N ILE A 105 -1.84 11.21 2.78
CA ILE A 105 -0.75 10.22 2.85
C ILE A 105 -0.79 9.41 4.16
N ASN A 106 -1.06 10.06 5.29
CA ASN A 106 -1.04 9.42 6.61
C ASN A 106 -2.29 8.60 6.93
N HIS A 107 -3.37 8.71 6.14
CA HIS A 107 -4.67 8.13 6.45
C HIS A 107 -5.19 8.53 7.85
N ASP A 108 -4.89 9.76 8.27
CA ASP A 108 -5.43 10.33 9.50
C ASP A 108 -6.89 10.77 9.21
N ASN A 109 -7.84 10.00 9.74
CA ASN A 109 -9.25 10.41 9.88
C ASN A 109 -9.40 11.38 11.06
#